data_AF-A0A1H8AAK5-F1
#
_entry.id   AF-A0A1H8AAK5-F1
#
_cell.length_a   1.000
_cell.length_b   1.000
_cell.length_c   1.000
_cell.angle_alpha   90.00
_cell.angle_beta   90.00
_cell.angle_gamma   90.00
#
_symmetry.space_group_name_H-M   'P 1'
#
loop_
_entity.id
_entity.type
_entity.pdbx_description
1 polymer ?
#
loop_
_entity_poly.entity_id
_entity_poly.type
_entity_poly.pdbx_seq_one_letter_code
_entity_poly.pdbx_strand_id
1 'polypeptide(L)'
;MAAVNVQTININDAVKGWAEVTIDRFHEALDKYDIGRLDGALWQSLAYELVQANGDIERVIIKFKQYGRYIDMRVGKGRPIGNRRRKKSPWYSKTKTREAGILRLILMRDFGVNWLAEVEGEFNGTEILIP
;
A
#
# COMPACT_ATOMS: atom_id res chain seq x y z
N MET A 1 -15.44 -45.59 -54.05
CA MET A 1 -15.44 -44.36 -53.23
C MET A 1 -15.36 -44.78 -51.77
N ALA A 2 -14.27 -44.47 -51.08
CA ALA A 2 -14.11 -44.81 -49.67
C ALA A 2 -14.98 -43.87 -48.82
N ALA A 3 -15.82 -44.43 -47.95
CA ALA A 3 -16.64 -43.65 -47.03
C ALA A 3 -15.74 -42.90 -46.04
N VAL A 4 -15.86 -41.58 -46.00
CA VAL A 4 -15.19 -40.73 -45.01
C VAL A 4 -15.86 -41.00 -43.67
N ASN A 5 -15.14 -41.67 -42.77
CA ASN A 5 -15.62 -42.01 -41.45
C ASN A 5 -15.51 -40.76 -40.55
N VAL A 6 -16.64 -40.06 -40.36
CA VAL A 6 -16.71 -38.87 -39.51
C VAL A 6 -16.76 -39.35 -38.06
N GLN A 7 -15.64 -39.24 -37.34
CA GLN A 7 -15.63 -39.50 -35.91
C GLN A 7 -16.43 -38.43 -35.18
N THR A 8 -17.52 -38.82 -34.55
CA THR A 8 -18.29 -37.94 -33.67
C THR A 8 -17.50 -37.75 -32.38
N ILE A 9 -16.89 -36.57 -32.22
CA ILE A 9 -16.18 -36.19 -31.00
C ILE A 9 -17.20 -36.09 -29.88
N ASN A 10 -17.04 -36.93 -28.85
CA ASN A 10 -17.84 -36.82 -27.65
C ASN A 10 -17.41 -35.55 -26.89
N ILE A 11 -18.29 -34.55 -26.89
CA ILE A 11 -18.04 -33.24 -26.28
C ILE A 11 -17.65 -33.39 -24.80
N ASN A 12 -18.24 -34.35 -24.09
CA ASN A 12 -17.95 -34.57 -22.67
C ASN A 12 -16.49 -35.02 -22.45
N ASP A 13 -15.98 -35.90 -23.33
CA ASP A 13 -14.60 -36.38 -23.25
C ASP A 13 -13.62 -35.26 -23.59
N ALA A 14 -13.96 -34.41 -24.57
CA ALA A 14 -13.16 -33.23 -24.91
C ALA A 14 -13.13 -32.19 -23.77
N VAL A 15 -14.27 -31.91 -23.13
CA VAL A 15 -14.36 -31.00 -21.99
C VAL A 15 -13.58 -31.54 -20.79
N LYS A 16 -13.69 -32.85 -20.53
CA LYS A 16 -12.94 -33.49 -19.45
C LYS A 16 -11.43 -33.42 -19.69
N GLY A 17 -10.97 -33.78 -20.89
CA GLY A 17 -9.55 -33.69 -21.24
C GLY A 17 -9.02 -32.26 -21.19
N TRP A 18 -9.81 -31.27 -21.62
CA TRP A 18 -9.44 -29.86 -21.48
C TRP A 18 -9.34 -29.42 -20.01
N ALA A 19 -10.28 -29.86 -19.16
CA ALA A 19 -10.28 -29.52 -17.74
C ALA A 19 -9.04 -30.10 -17.02
N GLU A 20 -8.70 -31.36 -17.29
CA GLU A 20 -7.50 -32.01 -16.75
C GLU A 20 -6.24 -31.24 -17.12
N VAL A 21 -6.03 -30.94 -18.41
CA VAL A 21 -4.87 -30.15 -18.88
C VAL A 21 -4.82 -28.75 -18.25
N THR A 22 -5.98 -28.13 -18.05
CA THR A 22 -6.06 -26.80 -17.44
C THR A 22 -5.67 -26.84 -15.97
N ILE A 23 -6.13 -27.86 -15.24
CA ILE A 23 -5.80 -28.08 -13.83
C ILE A 23 -4.29 -28.36 -13.68
N ASP A 24 -3.72 -29.22 -14.51
CA ASP A 24 -2.29 -29.53 -14.47
C ASP A 24 -1.43 -28.29 -14.70
N ARG A 25 -1.72 -27.53 -15.76
CA ARG A 25 -1.01 -26.26 -16.03
C ARG A 25 -1.18 -25.23 -14.93
N PHE A 26 -2.33 -25.23 -14.27
CA PHE A 26 -2.58 -24.35 -13.13
C PHE A 26 -1.71 -24.76 -11.93
N HIS A 27 -1.62 -26.05 -11.61
CA HIS A 27 -0.71 -26.55 -10.57
C HIS A 27 0.76 -26.27 -10.88
N GLU A 28 1.21 -26.52 -12.12
CA GLU A 28 2.56 -26.17 -12.57
C GLU A 28 2.84 -24.68 -12.39
N ALA A 29 1.87 -23.81 -12.69
CA ALA A 29 2.02 -22.37 -12.49
C ALA A 29 2.10 -22.02 -10.99
N LEU A 30 1.26 -22.61 -10.14
CA LEU A 30 1.32 -22.40 -8.69
C LEU A 30 2.68 -22.80 -8.12
N ASP A 31 3.18 -23.98 -8.50
CA ASP A 31 4.49 -24.48 -8.07
C ASP A 31 5.64 -23.61 -8.59
N LYS A 32 5.59 -23.22 -9.86
CA LYS A 32 6.60 -22.35 -10.49
C LYS A 32 6.74 -21.00 -9.79
N TYR A 33 5.64 -20.46 -9.26
CA TYR A 33 5.63 -19.18 -8.58
C TYR A 33 5.73 -19.27 -7.05
N ASP A 34 5.86 -20.48 -6.51
CA ASP A 34 5.87 -20.78 -5.06
C ASP A 34 4.61 -20.30 -4.31
N ILE A 35 3.46 -20.28 -5.00
CA ILE A 35 2.19 -19.78 -4.44
C ILE A 35 1.62 -20.82 -3.46
N GLY A 36 1.31 -20.39 -2.23
CA GLY A 36 0.72 -21.27 -1.21
C GLY A 36 1.72 -22.10 -0.40
N ARG A 37 3.03 -21.85 -0.54
CA ARG A 37 4.07 -22.47 0.28
C ARG A 37 4.08 -21.89 1.71
N LEU A 38 3.98 -22.78 2.71
CA LEU A 38 3.97 -22.43 4.14
C LEU A 38 5.34 -21.98 4.68
N ASP A 39 6.41 -22.10 3.90
CA ASP A 39 7.77 -21.72 4.23
C ASP A 39 8.23 -20.44 3.50
N GLY A 40 7.37 -19.86 2.66
CA GLY A 40 7.68 -18.69 1.84
C GLY A 40 7.81 -17.37 2.61
N ALA A 41 8.37 -16.36 1.94
CA ALA A 41 8.56 -15.01 2.48
C ALA A 41 7.24 -14.36 2.95
N LEU A 42 6.12 -14.72 2.33
CA LEU A 42 4.80 -14.28 2.75
C LEU A 42 4.45 -14.81 4.14
N TRP A 43 4.64 -16.11 4.38
CA TRP A 43 4.37 -16.72 5.68
C TRP A 43 5.22 -16.11 6.79
N GLN A 44 6.52 -15.90 6.52
CA GLN A 44 7.43 -15.23 7.44
C GLN A 44 6.98 -13.79 7.76
N SER A 45 6.53 -13.04 6.75
CA SER A 45 6.03 -11.66 6.94
C SER A 45 4.73 -11.62 7.75
N LEU A 46 3.88 -12.62 7.60
CA LEU A 46 2.59 -12.74 8.26
C LEU A 46 2.78 -13.10 9.74
N ALA A 47 3.65 -14.08 10.03
CA ALA A 47 4.04 -14.42 11.39
C ALA A 47 4.63 -13.20 12.14
N TYR A 48 5.48 -12.41 11.47
CA TYR A 48 6.04 -11.18 12.03
C TYR A 48 4.96 -10.11 12.30
N GLU A 49 4.03 -9.88 11.36
CA GLU A 49 2.91 -8.95 11.53
C GLU A 49 1.99 -9.37 12.69
N LEU A 50 1.73 -10.68 12.86
CA LEU A 50 0.92 -11.19 13.96
C LEU A 50 1.54 -10.87 15.33
N VAL A 51 2.86 -11.04 15.45
CA VAL A 51 3.63 -10.70 16.66
C VAL A 51 3.60 -9.18 16.91
N GLN A 52 3.73 -8.36 15.86
CA GLN A 52 3.70 -6.89 15.97
C GLN A 52 2.31 -6.32 16.26
N ALA A 53 1.26 -6.99 15.79
CA ALA A 53 -0.13 -6.59 16.00
C ALA A 53 -0.67 -6.97 17.39
N ASN A 54 0.18 -7.49 18.29
CA ASN A 54 -0.20 -7.94 19.64
C ASN A 54 -1.36 -8.95 19.62
N GLY A 55 -1.41 -9.82 18.60
CA GLY A 55 -2.46 -10.83 18.46
C GLY A 55 -3.79 -10.36 17.87
N ASP A 56 -3.89 -9.14 17.33
CA ASP A 56 -5.08 -8.69 16.59
C ASP A 56 -5.18 -9.39 15.21
N ILE A 57 -5.84 -10.55 15.22
CA ILE A 57 -5.98 -11.45 14.07
C ILE A 57 -6.75 -10.77 12.91
N GLU A 58 -7.78 -9.99 13.23
CA GLU A 58 -8.68 -9.42 12.21
C GLU A 58 -7.97 -8.40 11.33
N ARG A 59 -7.13 -7.56 11.95
CA ARG A 59 -6.27 -6.61 11.24
C ARG A 59 -5.28 -7.30 10.30
N VAL A 60 -4.70 -8.42 10.73
CA VAL A 60 -3.73 -9.18 9.93
C VAL A 60 -4.44 -9.86 8.75
N ILE A 61 -5.64 -10.41 8.96
CA ILE A 61 -6.47 -10.99 7.88
C ILE A 61 -6.82 -9.95 6.82
N ILE A 62 -7.23 -8.75 7.23
CA ILE A 62 -7.57 -7.66 6.29
C ILE A 62 -6.34 -7.28 5.46
N LYS A 63 -5.19 -7.07 6.10
CA LYS A 63 -3.92 -6.77 5.40
C LYS A 63 -3.52 -7.89 4.44
N PHE A 64 -3.69 -9.16 4.84
CA PHE A 64 -3.38 -10.30 4.00
C PHE A 64 -4.28 -10.39 2.76
N LYS A 65 -5.60 -10.24 2.94
CA LYS A 65 -6.56 -10.24 1.82
C LYS A 65 -6.29 -9.10 0.84
N GLN A 66 -5.90 -7.93 1.34
CA GLN A 66 -5.64 -6.74 0.50
C GLN A 66 -4.26 -6.74 -0.16
N TYR A 67 -3.21 -7.24 0.50
CA TYR A 67 -1.82 -7.08 0.04
C TYR A 67 -1.02 -8.39 -0.04
N GLY A 68 -1.35 -9.37 0.81
CA GLY A 68 -0.66 -10.66 0.86
C GLY A 68 -0.79 -11.46 -0.43
N ARG A 69 -2.00 -11.50 -1.04
CA ARG A 69 -2.23 -12.14 -2.35
C ARG A 69 -1.32 -11.61 -3.46
N TYR A 70 -1.12 -10.29 -3.52
CA TYR A 70 -0.30 -9.70 -4.57
C TYR A 70 1.19 -9.99 -4.40
N ILE A 71 1.66 -10.15 -3.16
CA ILE A 71 3.04 -10.58 -2.88
C ILE A 71 3.22 -12.06 -3.21
N ASP A 72 2.26 -12.91 -2.81
CA ASP A 72 2.26 -14.36 -3.11
C ASP A 72 2.32 -14.61 -4.62
N MET A 73 1.50 -13.89 -5.38
CA MET A 73 1.45 -13.95 -6.84
C MET A 73 2.62 -13.22 -7.54
N ARG A 74 3.62 -12.72 -6.79
CA ARG A 74 4.79 -11.95 -7.29
C ARG A 74 4.45 -10.72 -8.14
N VAL A 75 3.22 -10.23 -8.09
CA VAL A 75 2.76 -9.03 -8.82
C VAL A 75 2.95 -7.74 -8.00
N GLY A 76 3.28 -7.85 -6.71
CA GLY A 76 3.58 -6.72 -5.83
C GLY A 76 5.08 -6.46 -5.65
N LYS A 77 5.46 -5.18 -5.55
CA LYS A 77 6.74 -4.80 -4.92
C LYS A 77 6.58 -5.01 -3.41
N GLY A 78 6.93 -6.19 -2.91
CA GLY A 78 6.88 -6.50 -1.48
C GLY A 78 7.50 -5.39 -0.64
N ARG A 79 6.99 -5.16 0.58
CA ARG A 79 7.66 -4.21 1.50
C ARG A 79 8.97 -4.84 1.97
N PRO A 80 10.12 -4.16 1.83
CA PRO A 80 11.36 -4.67 2.38
C PRO A 80 11.21 -4.83 3.90
N ILE A 81 11.55 -6.01 4.41
CA ILE A 81 11.62 -6.30 5.84
C ILE A 81 12.80 -5.51 6.40
N GLY A 82 12.49 -4.34 6.97
CA GLY A 82 13.48 -3.49 7.63
C GLY A 82 13.26 -2.01 7.36
N ASN A 83 13.53 -1.20 8.38
CA ASN A 83 13.74 0.23 8.24
C ASN A 83 14.97 0.43 7.34
N ARG A 84 14.77 0.60 6.03
CA ARG A 84 15.79 1.26 5.20
C ARG A 84 16.08 2.58 5.91
N ARG A 85 17.24 2.68 6.58
CA ARG A 85 17.71 3.92 7.20
C ARG A 85 17.55 4.99 6.12
N ARG A 86 16.53 5.84 6.24
CA ARG A 86 16.22 6.84 5.21
C ARG A 86 17.49 7.65 5.04
N LYS A 87 18.14 7.51 3.89
CA LYS A 87 19.33 8.29 3.59
C LYS A 87 18.85 9.73 3.52
N LYS A 88 19.44 10.56 4.37
CA LYS A 88 19.15 11.99 4.42
C LYS A 88 19.37 12.57 3.01
N SER A 89 18.37 13.29 2.49
CA SER A 89 18.48 13.96 1.18
C SER A 89 19.67 14.92 1.18
N PRO A 90 20.41 15.07 0.06
CA PRO A 90 21.62 15.89 0.00
C PRO A 90 21.39 17.36 0.42
N TRP A 91 20.19 17.87 0.18
CA TRP A 91 19.78 19.24 0.50
C TRP A 91 19.26 19.42 1.94
N TYR A 92 19.01 18.33 2.68
CA TYR A 92 18.51 18.42 4.05
C TYR A 92 19.69 18.77 4.98
N SER A 93 19.51 19.71 5.90
CA SER A 93 20.46 20.00 6.98
C SER A 93 19.68 20.20 8.26
N LYS A 94 20.05 19.49 9.34
CA LYS A 94 19.33 19.55 10.62
C LYS A 94 19.37 20.98 11.19
N THR A 95 20.52 21.63 11.07
CA THR A 95 20.73 23.02 11.48
C THR A 95 19.84 23.97 10.67
N LYS A 96 19.88 23.86 9.34
CA LYS A 96 19.05 24.71 8.46
C LYS A 96 17.55 24.54 8.73
N THR A 97 17.08 23.31 8.94
CA THR A 97 15.66 23.05 9.27
C THR A 97 15.28 23.64 10.62
N ARG A 98 16.16 23.53 11.62
CA ARG A 98 15.94 24.14 12.95
C ARG A 98 15.89 25.66 12.84
N GLU A 99 16.84 26.28 12.17
CA GLU A 99 16.91 27.73 11.96
C GLU A 99 15.70 28.24 11.19
N ALA A 100 15.29 27.56 10.11
CA ALA A 100 14.07 27.90 9.37
C ALA A 100 12.80 27.80 10.25
N GLY A 101 12.75 26.81 11.15
CA GLY A 101 11.68 26.70 12.13
C GLY A 101 11.66 27.84 13.14
N ILE A 102 12.82 28.26 13.65
CA ILE A 102 12.96 29.41 14.55
C ILE A 102 12.56 30.71 13.83
N LEU A 103 13.04 30.93 12.61
CA LEU A 103 12.62 32.06 11.77
C LEU A 103 11.11 32.08 11.57
N ARG A 104 10.50 30.93 11.26
CA ARG A 104 9.04 30.83 11.13
C ARG A 104 8.32 31.23 12.41
N LEU A 105 8.82 30.84 13.58
CA LEU A 105 8.24 31.23 14.87
C LEU A 105 8.36 32.74 15.12
N ILE A 106 9.52 33.33 14.82
CA ILE A 106 9.74 34.77 14.95
C ILE A 106 8.80 35.54 14.01
N LEU A 107 8.74 35.16 12.74
CA LEU A 107 7.84 35.78 11.77
C LEU A 107 6.37 35.64 12.18
N MET A 108 5.95 34.47 12.66
CA MET A 108 4.58 34.28 13.15
C MET A 108 4.27 35.16 14.36
N ARG A 109 5.23 35.35 15.27
CA ARG A 109 5.08 36.26 16.41
C ARG A 109 4.98 37.71 15.96
N ASP A 110 5.90 38.15 15.12
CA ASP A 110 6.01 39.56 14.74
C ASP A 110 4.88 39.97 13.80
N PHE A 111 4.60 39.18 12.77
CA PHE A 111 3.50 39.45 11.85
C PHE A 111 2.13 39.13 12.46
N GLY A 112 2.02 38.11 13.32
CA GLY A 112 0.75 37.77 13.97
C GLY A 112 0.30 38.83 14.98
N VAL A 113 1.22 39.37 15.77
CA VAL A 113 0.92 40.44 16.75
C VAL A 113 0.66 41.76 16.06
N ASN A 114 1.42 42.12 15.02
CA ASN A 114 1.20 43.35 14.26
C ASN A 114 -0.12 43.32 13.48
N TRP A 115 -0.45 42.19 12.86
CA TRP A 115 -1.71 42.04 12.13
C TRP A 115 -2.94 42.09 13.05
N LEU A 116 -2.87 41.46 14.23
CA LEU A 116 -3.94 41.56 15.23
C LEU A 116 -4.12 42.99 15.76
N ALA A 117 -3.02 43.72 15.98
CA ALA A 117 -3.07 45.12 16.42
C ALA A 117 -3.65 46.06 15.35
N GLU A 118 -3.37 45.83 14.07
CA GLU A 118 -3.98 46.57 12.96
C GLU A 118 -5.49 46.28 12.87
N VAL A 119 -5.91 45.02 12.94
CA VAL A 119 -7.33 44.64 12.91
C VAL A 119 -8.09 45.20 14.12
N GLU A 120 -7.53 45.15 15.33
CA GLU A 120 -8.16 45.71 16.53
C GLU A 120 -8.19 47.25 16.53
N GLY A 121 -7.19 47.89 15.91
CA GLY A 121 -7.16 49.34 15.68
C GLY A 121 -8.25 49.82 14.72
N GLU A 122 -8.55 49.04 13.67
CA GLU A 122 -9.63 49.33 12.72
C GLU A 122 -11.02 49.11 13.34
N PHE A 123 -11.21 48.08 14.17
CA PHE A 123 -12.49 47.81 14.84
C PHE A 123 -12.87 48.85 15.90
N ASN A 124 -11.89 49.47 16.58
CA ASN A 124 -12.14 50.54 17.56
C ASN A 124 -12.34 51.93 16.91
N GLY A 125 -12.05 52.08 15.61
CA GLY A 125 -12.23 53.31 14.84
C GLY A 125 -13.57 53.42 14.10
N THR A 126 -14.37 52.36 14.06
CA THR A 126 -15.70 52.36 13.46
C THR A 126 -16.78 52.53 14.52
N GLU A 127 -17.18 53.77 14.79
CA GLU A 127 -18.50 54.03 15.38
C GLU A 127 -19.56 53.41 14.45
N ILE A 128 -20.24 52.39 14.95
CA ILE A 128 -21.37 51.78 14.26
C ILE A 128 -22.51 52.80 14.31
N LEU A 129 -22.67 53.59 13.25
CA LEU A 129 -23.92 54.30 12.97
C LEU A 129 -24.98 53.25 12.61
N ILE A 130 -25.73 52.80 13.62
CA ILE A 130 -26.96 52.04 13.44
C ILE A 130 -28.07 53.05 13.08
N PRO A 131 -28.79 52.90 11.96
CA PRO A 131 -29.97 53.73 11.67
C PRO A 131 -31.13 53.46 12.63
#